data_AF-A0AA35WYT0-F1
#
_entry.id   AF-A0AA35WYT0-F1
#
_cell.length_a   1.000
_cell.length_b   1.000
_cell.length_c   1.000
_cell.angle_alpha   90.00
_cell.angle_beta   90.00
_cell.angle_gamma   90.00
#
_symmetry.space_group_name_H-M   'P 1'
#
loop_
_entity.id
_entity.type
_entity.pdbx_description
1 polymer ?
#
loop_
_entity_poly.entity_id
_entity_poly.type
_entity_poly.pdbx_seq_one_letter_code
_entity_poly.pdbx_strand_id
1 'polypeptide(L)'
;MLKMFWDNHDTTRCASRQYMSAVFYHGEKQKKLAEESMKERQKQLSKPIVTKIHAAEAFYEAENYHQKYLLRQQGDVMSALNLSDKDLVTSHVATRLNGYCGGYGSLEALEDEMPKFSLPENVQKRVHGIMSRKSYH
;
A
#
# COMPACT_ATOMS: atom_id res chain seq x y z
N MET A 1 11.59 -0.88 4.71
CA MET A 1 10.44 0.01 4.92
C MET A 1 10.78 1.49 4.73
N LEU A 2 11.69 2.09 5.51
CA LEU A 2 12.01 3.53 5.39
C LEU A 2 12.49 3.95 4.00
N LYS A 3 13.37 3.17 3.36
CA LYS A 3 13.78 3.42 1.96
C LYS A 3 12.57 3.54 1.02
N MET A 4 11.65 2.58 1.09
CA MET A 4 10.44 2.57 0.28
C MET A 4 9.57 3.80 0.57
N PHE A 5 9.43 4.21 1.84
CA PHE A 5 8.74 5.45 2.19
C PHE A 5 9.36 6.67 1.49
N TRP A 6 10.69 6.85 1.57
CA TRP A 6 11.38 8.00 0.98
C TRP A 6 11.33 8.06 -0.56
N ASP A 7 11.15 6.92 -1.22
CA ASP A 7 11.12 6.80 -2.67
C ASP A 7 9.71 6.96 -3.27
N ASN A 8 8.63 6.90 -2.47
CA ASN A 8 7.25 6.88 -2.98
C ASN A 8 6.54 8.25 -3.01
N HIS A 9 7.16 9.33 -2.51
CA HIS A 9 6.57 10.67 -2.56
C HIS A 9 7.62 11.78 -2.46
N ASP A 10 7.23 13.01 -2.85
CA ASP A 10 8.05 14.20 -2.64
C ASP A 10 8.00 14.64 -1.17
N THR A 11 9.10 14.37 -0.47
CA THR A 11 9.26 14.63 0.97
C THR A 11 9.63 16.09 1.30
N THR A 12 9.80 16.93 0.28
CA THR A 12 10.14 18.37 0.40
C THR A 12 8.93 19.27 0.21
N ARG A 13 7.82 18.72 -0.31
CA ARG A 13 6.59 19.45 -0.54
C ARG A 13 5.77 19.55 0.74
N CYS A 14 5.46 20.78 1.15
CA CYS A 14 4.47 21.03 2.21
C CYS A 14 3.06 20.78 1.65
N ALA A 15 2.31 19.89 2.28
CA ALA A 15 0.94 19.55 1.92
C ALA A 15 -0.02 19.88 3.08
N SER A 16 -1.33 19.87 2.81
CA SER A 16 -2.32 20.04 3.88
C SER A 16 -2.19 18.91 4.91
N ARG A 17 -2.75 19.10 6.11
CA ARG A 17 -2.66 18.11 7.20
C ARG A 17 -3.08 16.70 6.78
N GLN A 18 -4.07 16.58 5.90
CA GLN A 18 -4.57 15.30 5.39
C GLN A 18 -3.58 14.55 4.48
N TYR A 19 -2.66 15.28 3.84
CA TYR A 19 -1.66 14.74 2.90
C TYR A 19 -0.22 14.94 3.38
N MET A 20 -0.05 15.30 4.66
CA MET A 20 1.25 15.58 5.25
C MET A 20 2.11 14.31 5.31
N SER A 21 3.36 14.42 4.87
CA SER A 21 4.35 13.35 5.06
C SER A 21 4.71 13.22 6.55
N ALA A 22 4.49 12.04 7.13
CA ALA A 22 4.78 11.75 8.52
C ALA A 22 5.24 10.30 8.74
N VAL A 23 6.14 10.12 9.71
CA VAL A 23 6.59 8.83 10.23
C VAL A 23 6.22 8.78 11.72
N PHE A 24 5.46 7.76 12.11
CA PHE A 24 5.05 7.54 13.50
C PHE A 24 5.86 6.39 14.11
N TYR A 25 6.56 6.64 15.22
CA TYR A 25 7.39 5.64 15.89
C TYR A 25 6.75 5.15 17.19
N HIS A 26 6.92 3.87 17.51
CA HIS A 26 6.41 3.24 18.75
C HIS A 26 7.49 3.09 19.84
N GLY A 27 8.74 3.43 19.53
CA GLY A 27 9.83 3.39 20.51
C GLY A 27 11.12 4.01 20.01
N GLU A 28 12.07 4.19 20.94
CA GLU A 28 13.35 4.86 20.71
C GLU A 28 14.16 4.29 19.54
N LYS A 29 14.16 2.97 19.36
CA LYS A 29 14.86 2.33 18.24
C LYS A 29 14.29 2.76 16.88
N GLN A 30 12.96 2.82 16.75
CA GLN A 30 12.31 3.25 15.51
C GLN A 30 12.54 4.74 15.26
N LYS A 31 12.51 5.57 16.32
CA LYS A 31 12.83 7.00 16.25
C LYS A 31 14.23 7.24 15.70
N LYS A 32 15.25 6.62 16.30
CA LYS A 32 16.65 6.75 15.86
C LYS A 32 16.84 6.35 14.41
N LEU A 33 16.30 5.19 14.01
CA LEU A 33 16.37 4.72 12.63
C LEU A 33 15.65 5.66 11.65
N ALA A 34 14.51 6.22 12.02
CA ALA A 34 13.78 7.18 11.19
C ALA A 34 14.61 8.48 11.00
N GLU A 35 15.14 9.04 12.09
CA GLU A 35 15.97 10.24 12.07
C GLU A 35 17.27 10.05 11.28
N GLU A 36 17.97 8.94 11.49
CA GLU A 36 19.17 8.56 10.73
C GLU A 36 18.85 8.44 9.24
N SER A 37 17.77 7.74 8.88
CA SER A 37 17.37 7.58 7.48
C SER A 37 16.96 8.90 6.82
N MET A 38 16.33 9.81 7.58
CA MET A 38 15.97 11.15 7.10
C MET A 38 17.23 11.99 6.83
N LYS A 39 18.23 11.92 7.72
CA LYS A 39 19.52 12.59 7.51
C LYS A 39 20.23 12.08 6.26
N GLU A 40 20.28 10.76 6.05
CA GLU A 40 20.88 10.19 4.85
C GLU A 40 20.12 10.59 3.58
N ARG A 41 18.78 10.61 3.62
CA ARG A 41 17.97 11.07 2.48
C ARG A 41 18.17 12.55 2.19
N GLN A 42 18.27 13.39 3.21
CA GLN A 42 18.48 14.85 3.05
C GLN A 42 19.77 15.15 2.28
N LYS A 43 20.84 14.36 2.44
CA LYS A 43 22.10 14.54 1.69
C LYS A 43 21.92 14.43 0.17
N GLN A 44 20.87 13.74 -0.28
CA GLN A 44 20.56 13.54 -1.70
C GLN A 44 19.64 14.63 -2.26
N LEU A 45 19.15 15.56 -1.41
CA LEU A 45 18.15 16.56 -1.77
C LEU A 45 18.67 17.97 -1.52
N SER A 46 18.44 18.86 -2.48
CA SER A 46 18.77 20.28 -2.35
C SER A 46 17.77 21.06 -1.48
N LYS A 47 16.52 20.58 -1.42
CA LYS A 47 15.46 21.18 -0.60
C LYS A 47 15.34 20.45 0.74
N PRO A 48 14.99 21.16 1.83
CA PRO A 48 14.80 20.54 3.13
C PRO A 48 13.59 19.59 3.11
N ILE A 49 13.75 18.43 3.74
CA ILE A 49 12.67 17.48 3.99
C ILE A 49 11.73 18.08 5.04
N VAL A 50 10.43 18.10 4.75
CA VAL A 50 9.38 18.61 5.66
C VAL A 50 8.63 17.51 6.41
N THR A 51 9.01 16.24 6.16
CA THR A 51 8.44 15.05 6.81
C THR A 51 8.55 15.15 8.33
N LYS A 52 7.44 14.89 9.02
CA LYS A 52 7.40 14.90 10.49
C LYS A 52 7.72 13.52 11.06
N ILE A 53 8.49 13.47 12.16
CA ILE A 53 8.74 12.25 12.92
C ILE A 53 8.10 12.43 14.31
N HIS A 54 7.01 11.71 14.58
CA HIS A 54 6.24 11.83 15.81
C HIS A 54 6.09 10.49 16.53
N ALA A 55 5.89 10.53 17.84
CA ALA A 55 5.48 9.34 18.57
C ALA A 55 4.12 8.89 18.03
N ALA A 56 3.94 7.58 17.88
CA ALA A 56 2.65 7.02 17.50
C ALA A 56 1.64 7.26 18.64
N GLU A 57 0.57 7.97 18.33
CA GLU A 57 -0.61 8.10 19.17
C GLU A 57 -1.66 7.06 18.76
N ALA A 58 -2.87 7.15 19.32
CA ALA A 58 -3.98 6.31 18.91
C ALA A 58 -4.21 6.41 17.39
N PHE A 59 -4.16 5.26 16.71
CA PHE A 59 -4.52 5.14 15.30
C PHE A 59 -6.00 4.79 15.20
N TYR A 60 -6.75 5.61 14.46
CA TYR A 60 -8.16 5.38 14.20
C TYR A 60 -8.30 4.80 12.80
N GLU A 61 -8.93 3.63 12.70
CA GLU A 61 -9.17 2.99 11.41
C GLU A 61 -10.03 3.88 10.52
N ALA A 62 -9.62 4.01 9.25
CA ALA A 62 -10.43 4.68 8.24
C ALA A 62 -11.67 3.84 7.90
N GLU A 63 -12.73 4.52 7.44
CA GLU A 63 -13.99 3.92 7.03
C GLU A 63 -13.81 2.76 6.03
N ASN A 64 -14.71 1.77 6.08
CA ASN A 64 -14.58 0.51 5.33
C ASN A 64 -14.32 0.71 3.83
N TYR A 65 -14.90 1.73 3.20
CA TYR A 65 -14.73 1.97 1.77
C TYR A 65 -13.30 2.38 1.37
N HIS A 66 -12.50 2.90 2.29
CA HIS A 66 -11.07 3.18 2.05
C HIS A 66 -10.22 1.91 2.05
N GLN A 67 -10.70 0.85 2.70
CA GLN A 67 -9.94 -0.39 2.87
C GLN A 67 -9.94 -1.20 1.57
N LYS A 68 -8.75 -1.58 1.10
CA LYS A 68 -8.56 -2.32 -0.16
C LYS A 68 -9.28 -1.64 -1.35
N TYR A 69 -9.18 -0.32 -1.42
CA TYR A 69 -9.93 0.52 -2.37
C TYR A 69 -9.85 0.06 -3.84
N LEU A 70 -8.67 -0.33 -4.32
CA LEU A 70 -8.48 -0.77 -5.71
C LEU A 70 -9.18 -2.09 -5.99
N LEU A 71 -9.21 -2.99 -5.00
CA LEU A 71 -9.97 -4.23 -5.06
C LEU A 71 -11.48 -3.94 -5.01
N ARG A 72 -11.93 -3.01 -4.17
CA ARG A 72 -13.35 -2.60 -4.09
C ARG A 72 -13.90 -2.03 -5.40
N GLN A 73 -13.05 -1.45 -6.23
CA GLN A 73 -13.42 -1.01 -7.58
C GLN A 73 -13.66 -2.18 -8.56
N GLN A 74 -13.24 -3.41 -8.22
CA GLN A 74 -13.47 -4.62 -9.00
C GLN A 74 -14.63 -5.42 -8.39
N GLY A 75 -15.87 -5.03 -8.71
CA GLY A 75 -17.08 -5.60 -8.11
C GLY A 75 -17.25 -7.11 -8.32
N ASP A 76 -16.80 -7.65 -9.46
CA ASP A 76 -16.81 -9.08 -9.77
C ASP A 76 -15.81 -9.85 -8.90
N VAL A 77 -14.59 -9.33 -8.72
CA VAL A 77 -13.56 -9.92 -7.84
C VAL A 77 -14.00 -9.87 -6.38
N MET A 78 -14.56 -8.74 -5.92
CA MET A 78 -15.10 -8.59 -4.57
C MET A 78 -16.23 -9.56 -4.27
N SER A 79 -17.16 -9.73 -5.20
CA SER A 79 -18.29 -10.64 -5.04
C SER A 79 -17.82 -12.09 -4.92
N ALA A 80 -16.78 -12.47 -5.67
CA ALA A 80 -16.20 -13.81 -5.62
C ALA A 80 -15.45 -14.11 -4.32
N LEU A 81 -14.87 -13.09 -3.67
CA LEU A 81 -14.25 -13.25 -2.36
C LEU A 81 -15.28 -13.50 -1.26
N ASN A 82 -16.48 -12.95 -1.40
CA ASN A 82 -17.59 -13.09 -0.44
C ASN A 82 -17.16 -12.84 1.02
N LEU A 83 -16.29 -11.84 1.22
CA LEU A 83 -15.76 -11.48 2.53
C LEU A 83 -16.60 -10.37 3.17
N SER A 84 -16.76 -10.43 4.49
CA SER A 84 -17.25 -9.29 5.24
C SER A 84 -16.24 -8.14 5.21
N ASP A 85 -16.67 -6.91 5.48
CA ASP A 85 -15.75 -5.77 5.56
C ASP A 85 -14.62 -6.00 6.58
N LYS A 86 -14.92 -6.66 7.70
CA LYS A 86 -13.93 -6.99 8.74
C LYS A 86 -12.88 -7.97 8.23
N ASP A 87 -13.32 -9.02 7.52
CA ASP A 87 -12.41 -10.03 6.98
C ASP A 87 -11.58 -9.49 5.81
N LEU A 88 -12.15 -8.57 5.01
CA LEU A 88 -11.45 -7.92 3.91
C LEU A 88 -10.25 -7.10 4.39
N VAL A 89 -10.39 -6.42 5.53
CA VAL A 89 -9.32 -5.61 6.13
C VAL A 89 -8.12 -6.49 6.49
N THR A 90 -8.36 -7.63 7.12
CA THR A 90 -7.31 -8.52 7.65
C THR A 90 -6.83 -9.58 6.66
N SER A 91 -7.52 -9.78 5.53
CA SER A 91 -7.20 -10.84 4.57
C SER A 91 -5.88 -10.59 3.81
N HIS A 92 -4.97 -11.56 3.90
CA HIS A 92 -3.74 -11.58 3.11
C HIS A 92 -4.04 -11.66 1.62
N VAL A 93 -4.99 -12.52 1.22
CA VAL A 93 -5.43 -12.67 -0.17
C VAL A 93 -6.00 -11.36 -0.71
N ALA A 94 -6.87 -10.68 0.05
CA ALA A 94 -7.40 -9.37 -0.34
C ALA A 94 -6.31 -8.30 -0.48
N THR A 95 -5.25 -8.38 0.34
CA THR A 95 -4.09 -7.49 0.25
C THR A 95 -3.31 -7.72 -1.06
N ARG A 96 -3.05 -8.97 -1.42
CA ARG A 96 -2.38 -9.34 -2.68
C ARG A 96 -3.20 -8.91 -3.89
N LEU A 97 -4.49 -9.26 -3.92
CA LEU A 97 -5.40 -8.88 -5.00
C LEU A 97 -5.53 -7.36 -5.16
N ASN A 98 -5.61 -6.59 -4.07
CA ASN A 98 -5.60 -5.12 -4.14
C ASN A 98 -4.31 -4.59 -4.78
N GLY A 99 -3.16 -5.19 -4.46
CA GLY A 99 -1.89 -4.87 -5.11
C GLY A 99 -1.93 -5.12 -6.61
N TYR A 100 -2.38 -6.31 -7.03
CA TYR A 100 -2.47 -6.69 -8.44
C TYR A 100 -3.47 -5.82 -9.23
N CYS A 101 -4.65 -5.52 -8.65
CA CYS A 101 -5.60 -4.58 -9.24
C CYS A 101 -5.00 -3.17 -9.38
N GLY A 102 -4.04 -2.81 -8.52
CA GLY A 102 -3.27 -1.58 -8.61
C GLY A 102 -2.18 -1.58 -9.68
N GLY A 103 -1.77 -2.75 -10.17
CA GLY A 103 -0.59 -2.92 -11.03
C GLY A 103 0.71 -3.13 -10.25
N TYR A 104 0.63 -3.44 -8.95
CA TYR A 104 1.80 -3.73 -8.12
C TYR A 104 2.09 -5.23 -8.09
N GLY A 105 3.34 -5.62 -8.40
CA GLY A 105 3.80 -7.01 -8.48
C GLY A 105 4.29 -7.37 -9.89
N SER A 106 4.57 -8.66 -10.15
CA SER A 106 4.85 -9.19 -11.49
C SER A 106 3.77 -10.17 -11.95
N LEU A 107 3.59 -10.31 -13.27
CA LEU A 107 2.66 -11.29 -13.84
C LEU A 107 3.03 -12.71 -13.43
N GLU A 108 4.32 -13.02 -13.37
CA GLU A 108 4.82 -14.31 -12.87
C GLU A 108 4.39 -14.57 -11.41
N ALA A 109 4.54 -13.59 -10.52
CA ALA A 109 4.11 -13.73 -9.14
C ALA A 109 2.59 -13.87 -9.02
N LEU A 110 1.84 -13.18 -9.89
CA LEU A 110 0.38 -13.36 -9.97
C LEU A 110 0.03 -14.79 -10.35
N GLU A 111 0.66 -15.32 -11.39
CA GLU A 111 0.40 -16.67 -11.91
C GLU A 111 0.76 -17.77 -10.91
N ASP A 112 1.83 -17.60 -10.14
CA ASP A 112 2.22 -18.55 -9.08
C ASP A 112 1.27 -18.50 -7.86
N GLU A 113 0.75 -17.32 -7.52
CA GLU A 113 -0.11 -17.15 -6.34
C GLU A 113 -1.59 -17.42 -6.61
N MET A 114 -2.07 -17.13 -7.81
CA MET A 114 -3.51 -17.20 -8.15
C MET A 114 -4.16 -18.56 -7.86
N PRO A 115 -3.51 -19.72 -8.14
CA PRO A 115 -4.07 -21.02 -7.82
C PRO A 115 -4.29 -21.23 -6.31
N LYS A 116 -3.50 -20.55 -5.46
CA LYS A 116 -3.56 -20.66 -3.99
C LYS A 116 -4.76 -19.91 -3.40
N PHE A 117 -5.36 -18.99 -4.15
CA PHE A 117 -6.46 -18.14 -3.67
C PHE A 117 -7.84 -18.80 -3.76
N SER A 118 -7.95 -20.00 -4.35
CA SER A 118 -9.22 -20.74 -4.48
C SER A 118 -10.35 -19.92 -5.12
N LEU A 119 -10.02 -19.05 -6.08
CA LEU A 119 -10.99 -18.20 -6.79
C LEU A 119 -11.51 -18.88 -8.07
N PRO A 120 -12.74 -18.56 -8.51
CA PRO A 120 -13.26 -19.00 -9.80
C PRO A 120 -12.35 -18.57 -10.97
N GLU A 121 -12.18 -19.44 -11.98
CA GLU A 121 -11.26 -19.21 -13.10
C GLU A 121 -11.56 -17.91 -13.88
N ASN A 122 -12.83 -17.54 -14.02
CA ASN A 122 -13.24 -16.28 -14.64
C ASN A 122 -12.72 -15.05 -13.88
N VAL A 123 -12.67 -15.13 -12.55
CA VAL A 123 -12.14 -14.08 -11.66
C VAL A 123 -10.63 -14.02 -11.76
N GLN A 124 -9.95 -15.17 -11.81
CA GLN A 124 -8.51 -15.25 -12.01
C GLN A 124 -8.09 -14.58 -13.33
N LYS A 125 -8.79 -14.92 -14.44
CA LYS A 125 -8.58 -14.30 -15.77
C LYS A 125 -8.83 -12.79 -15.75
N ARG A 126 -9.82 -12.33 -14.99
CA ARG A 126 -10.11 -10.89 -14.83
C ARG A 126 -8.94 -10.16 -14.17
N VAL A 127 -8.43 -10.67 -13.05
CA VAL A 127 -7.31 -10.04 -12.33
C VAL A 127 -6.05 -10.04 -13.20
N HIS A 128 -5.77 -11.13 -13.90
CA HIS A 128 -4.68 -11.22 -14.88
C HIS A 128 -4.80 -10.16 -15.99
N GLY A 129 -5.99 -10.00 -16.56
CA GLY A 129 -6.27 -8.98 -17.57
C GLY A 129 -6.08 -7.54 -17.06
N ILE A 130 -6.48 -7.25 -15.82
CA ILE A 130 -6.27 -5.93 -15.19
C ILE A 130 -4.79 -5.64 -15.04
N MET A 131 -4.04 -6.60 -14.52
CA MET A 131 -2.61 -6.46 -14.28
C MET A 131 -1.82 -6.33 -15.58
N SER A 132 -2.15 -7.16 -16.58
CA SER A 132 -1.51 -7.12 -17.90
C SER A 132 -1.65 -5.74 -18.53
N ARG A 133 -2.84 -5.12 -18.50
CA ARG A 133 -3.06 -3.77 -19.06
C ARG A 133 -2.23 -2.69 -18.35
N LYS A 134 -2.08 -2.79 -17.03
CA LYS A 134 -1.32 -1.82 -16.22
C LYS A 134 0.19 -2.00 -16.31
N SER A 135 0.68 -3.21 -16.64
CA SER A 135 2.12 -3.49 -16.78
C SER A 135 2.74 -2.89 -18.05
N TYR A 136 1.93 -2.43 -19.01
CA TYR A 136 2.36 -1.78 -20.26
C TYR A 136 2.25 -0.24 -20.19
N HIS A 137 2.08 0.36 -19.01
CA HIS A 137 2.09 1.81 -18.78
C HIS A 137 3.14 2.14 -17.73
#